data_AF-A0A7M1PYZ2-F1
#
_entry.id   AF-A0A7M1PYZ2-F1
#
_cell.length_a   1.000
_cell.length_b   1.000
_cell.length_c   1.000
_cell.angle_alpha   90.00
_cell.angle_beta   90.00
_cell.angle_gamma   90.00
#
_symmetry.space_group_name_H-M   'P 1'
#
loop_
_entity.id
_entity.type
_entity.pdbx_description
1 polymer ?
#
loop_
_entity_poly.entity_id
_entity_poly.type
_entity_poly.pdbx_seq_one_letter_code
_entity_poly.pdbx_strand_id
1 'polypeptide(L)' 'MDNYKMTILKEKFNNSQTEQQVEGLTLMIEGKIKEVFDKVLECSDDYCNYEEVFQDALFMGLSHIIYQEHNKNK' A
#
# COMPACT_ATOMS: atom_id res chain seq x y z
N MET A 1 -2.80 -23.91 3.34
CA MET A 1 -1.78 -22.85 3.40
C MET A 1 -2.33 -21.70 2.59
N ASP A 2 -2.72 -20.62 3.26
CA ASP A 2 -3.33 -19.49 2.60
C ASP A 2 -2.32 -18.78 1.71
N ASN A 3 -2.56 -18.77 0.39
CA ASN A 3 -1.69 -18.16 -0.59
C ASN A 3 -1.92 -16.63 -0.63
N TYR A 4 -1.61 -15.96 0.47
CA TYR A 4 -1.52 -14.49 0.52
C TYR A 4 -0.19 -14.09 -0.11
N LYS A 5 -0.22 -13.73 -1.40
CA LYS A 5 0.97 -13.41 -2.17
C LYS A 5 0.95 -11.96 -2.63
N MET A 6 1.90 -11.18 -2.15
CA MET A 6 2.20 -9.85 -2.64
C MET A 6 3.70 -9.77 -2.90
N THR A 7 4.08 -9.31 -4.10
CA THR A 7 5.47 -9.09 -4.45
C THR A 7 5.71 -7.60 -4.62
N ILE A 8 6.79 -7.09 -4.02
CA ILE A 8 7.19 -5.69 -4.11
C ILE A 8 8.55 -5.64 -4.80
N LEU A 9 8.61 -4.94 -5.93
CA LEU A 9 9.85 -4.59 -6.61
C LEU A 9 10.19 -3.14 -6.26
N LYS A 10 11.47 -2.90 -5.97
CA LYS A 10 11.96 -1.58 -5.59
C LYS A 10 12.95 -1.07 -6.62
N GLU A 11 12.70 0.13 -7.10
CA GLU A 11 13.57 0.86 -8.01
C GLU A 11 13.85 2.25 -7.44
N LYS A 12 15.02 2.82 -7.78
CA LYS A 12 15.37 4.18 -7.40
C LYS A 12 15.28 5.08 -8.61
N PHE A 13 14.59 6.19 -8.47
CA PHE A 13 14.38 7.18 -9.50
C PHE A 13 15.00 8.51 -9.07
N ASN A 14 15.52 9.28 -10.01
CA ASN A 14 15.90 10.66 -9.74
C ASN A 14 14.68 11.54 -9.99
N ASN A 15 14.22 12.24 -8.95
CA ASN A 15 13.16 13.22 -9.09
C ASN A 15 13.70 14.41 -9.90
N SER A 16 13.11 14.63 -11.08
CA SER A 16 13.53 15.68 -12.01
C SER A 16 13.27 17.10 -11.52
N GLN A 17 12.46 17.28 -10.47
CA GLN A 17 12.11 18.59 -9.89
C GLN A 17 12.95 18.94 -8.66
N THR A 18 13.35 17.94 -7.87
CA THR A 18 14.06 18.16 -6.59
C THR A 18 15.50 17.67 -6.59
N GLU A 19 15.95 17.01 -7.67
CA GLU A 19 17.24 16.31 -7.79
C GLU A 19 17.47 15.21 -6.72
N GLN A 20 16.44 14.89 -5.94
CA GLN A 20 16.52 13.86 -4.91
C GLN A 20 16.26 12.48 -5.50
N GLN A 21 16.97 11.49 -4.97
CA GLN A 21 16.70 10.09 -5.26
C GLN A 21 15.47 9.63 -4.49
N VAL A 22 14.42 9.22 -5.20
CA VAL A 22 13.17 8.70 -4.63
C VAL A 22 13.07 7.20 -4.87
N GLU A 23 12.45 6.47 -3.94
CA GLU A 23 12.15 5.05 -4.13
C GLU A 23 10.78 4.90 -4.78
N GLY A 24 10.72 4.20 -5.91
CA GLY A 24 9.47 3.78 -6.52
C GLY A 24 9.26 2.29 -6.26
N LEU A 25 8.01 1.93 -5.99
CA LEU A 25 7.60 0.57 -5.71
C LEU A 25 6.65 0.09 -6.80
N THR A 26 6.95 -1.06 -7.37
CA THR A 26 6.01 -1.79 -8.23
C THR A 26 5.44 -2.95 -7.42
N LEU A 27 4.11 -3.03 -7.36
CA LEU A 27 3.39 -4.02 -6.58
C LEU A 27 2.72 -5.02 -7.52
N MET A 28 2.94 -6.31 -7.26
CA MET A 28 2.19 -7.41 -7.89
C MET A 28 1.28 -8.04 -6.83
N ILE A 29 -0.02 -7.91 -7.06
CA ILE A 29 -1.08 -8.38 -6.15
C ILE A 29 -1.67 -9.67 -6.71
N GLU A 30 -1.51 -10.79 -5.99
CA GLU A 30 -1.90 -12.12 -6.47
C GLU A 30 -2.59 -12.96 -5.38
N GLY A 31 -3.24 -14.03 -5.81
CA GLY A 31 -3.85 -15.02 -4.92
C GLY A 31 -4.90 -14.40 -4.00
N LYS A 32 -4.88 -14.80 -2.73
CA LYS A 32 -5.90 -14.37 -1.76
C LYS A 32 -5.89 -12.87 -1.46
N ILE A 33 -4.75 -12.19 -1.66
CA ILE A 33 -4.71 -10.73 -1.50
C ILE A 33 -5.51 -10.06 -2.62
N LYS A 34 -5.42 -10.56 -3.85
CA LYS A 34 -6.22 -10.05 -4.97
C LYS A 34 -7.72 -10.14 -4.66
N GLU A 35 -8.18 -11.27 -4.14
CA GLU A 35 -9.58 -11.47 -3.75
C GLU A 35 -10.05 -10.45 -2.69
N VAL A 36 -9.18 -10.06 -1.76
CA VAL A 36 -9.49 -9.02 -0.77
C VAL A 36 -9.65 -7.66 -1.46
N PHE A 37 -8.74 -7.30 -2.37
CA PHE A 37 -8.83 -6.06 -3.14
C PHE A 37 -10.10 -6.02 -4.01
N ASP A 38 -10.39 -7.10 -4.74
CA ASP A 38 -11.61 -7.26 -5.52
C ASP A 38 -12.85 -7.03 -4.65
N LYS A 39 -12.89 -7.65 -3.48
CA LYS A 39 -14.03 -7.53 -2.58
C LYS A 39 -14.23 -6.11 -2.05
N VAL A 40 -13.16 -5.36 -1.80
CA VAL A 40 -13.27 -3.94 -1.41
C VAL A 40 -13.92 -3.14 -2.54
N LEU A 41 -13.47 -3.33 -3.79
CA LEU A 41 -14.05 -2.67 -4.96
C LEU A 41 -15.51 -3.07 -5.20
N GLU A 42 -15.87 -4.33 -4.93
CA GLU A 42 -17.26 -4.80 -5.09
C GLU A 42 -18.20 -4.24 -4.01
N CYS A 43 -17.67 -3.91 -2.84
CA CYS A 43 -18.47 -3.57 -1.66
C CYS A 43 -18.53 -2.07 -1.34
N SER A 44 -17.70 -1.25 -1.98
CA SER A 44 -17.61 0.19 -1.72
C SER A 44 -17.58 0.97 -3.02
N ASP A 45 -18.49 1.93 -3.14
CA ASP A 45 -18.52 2.89 -4.25
C ASP A 45 -17.43 3.97 -4.12
N ASP A 46 -16.66 3.97 -3.03
CA ASP A 46 -15.61 4.98 -2.76
C ASP A 46 -14.30 4.66 -3.48
N TYR A 47 -14.16 3.46 -4.04
CA TYR A 47 -12.94 3.00 -4.71
C TYR A 47 -13.23 2.51 -6.13
N CYS A 48 -12.45 3.00 -7.07
CA CYS A 48 -12.58 2.64 -8.49
C CYS A 48 -11.52 1.65 -8.97
N ASN A 49 -10.40 1.53 -8.25
CA ASN A 49 -9.24 0.74 -8.67
C ASN A 49 -8.38 0.30 -7.47
N TYR A 50 -7.42 -0.59 -7.73
CA TYR A 50 -6.55 -1.13 -6.68
C TYR A 50 -5.61 -0.09 -6.10
N GLU A 51 -5.20 0.90 -6.89
CA GLU A 51 -4.30 1.97 -6.46
C GLU A 51 -4.92 2.79 -5.33
N GLU A 52 -6.20 3.16 -5.45
CA GLU A 52 -6.94 3.90 -4.42
C GLU A 52 -7.10 3.09 -3.13
N VAL A 53 -7.50 1.82 -3.26
CA VAL A 53 -7.61 0.89 -2.12
C VAL A 53 -6.26 0.76 -1.41
N PHE A 54 -5.17 0.56 -2.18
CA PHE A 54 -3.84 0.43 -1.62
C PHE A 54 -3.36 1.71 -0.95
N GLN A 55 -3.58 2.87 -1.58
CA GLN A 55 -3.14 4.16 -1.07
C GLN A 55 -3.79 4.46 0.29
N ASP A 56 -5.10 4.23 0.41
CA ASP A 56 -5.82 4.48 1.65
C ASP A 56 -5.43 3.48 2.75
N ALA A 57 -5.35 2.19 2.41
CA ALA A 57 -4.87 1.15 3.34
C ALA A 57 -3.44 1.45 3.85
N LEU A 58 -2.56 1.92 2.97
CA LEU A 58 -1.20 2.32 3.34
C LEU A 58 -1.21 3.50 4.30
N PHE A 59 -1.98 4.56 4.02
CA PHE A 59 -2.06 5.73 4.90
C PHE A 59 -2.66 5.42 6.27
N MET A 60 -3.73 4.61 6.30
CA MET A 60 -4.32 4.12 7.55
C MET A 60 -3.29 3.30 8.35
N GLY A 61 -2.57 2.40 7.68
CA GLY A 61 -1.51 1.59 8.30
C GLY A 61 -0.37 2.43 8.87
N LEU A 62 0.15 3.38 8.09
CA LEU A 62 1.22 4.30 8.54
C LEU A 62 0.77 5.15 9.72
N SER A 63 -0.45 5.70 9.66
CA SER A 63 -1.02 6.49 10.75
C SER A 63 -1.14 5.68 12.03
N HIS A 64 -1.58 4.41 11.92
CA HIS A 64 -1.64 3.50 13.05
C HIS A 64 -0.26 3.21 13.65
N ILE A 65 0.75 2.95 12.80
CA ILE A 65 2.13 2.71 13.26
C ILE A 65 2.65 3.94 14.02
N ILE A 66 2.52 5.14 13.45
CA ILE A 66 2.95 6.39 14.09
C ILE A 66 2.26 6.57 15.44
N TYR A 67 0.96 6.33 15.51
CA TYR A 67 0.19 6.40 16.75
C TYR A 67 0.72 5.43 17.81
N GLN A 68 1.00 4.18 17.44
CA GLN A 68 1.53 3.18 18.36
C GLN A 68 2.91 3.56 18.89
N GLU A 69 3.82 4.01 18.02
CA GLU A 69 5.17 4.43 18.43
C GLU A 69 5.14 5.66 19.34
N HIS A 70 4.22 6.61 19.12
CA HIS A 70 4.04 7.75 20.02
C HIS A 70 3.53 7.34 21.41
N ASN A 71 2.67 6.33 21.51
CA ASN A 71 2.08 5.89 22.79
C ASN A 71 2.94 4.89 23.57
N LYS A 72 3.92 4.23 22.93
CA LYS A 72 4.93 3.41 23.63
C LYS A 72 5.92 4.22 24.48
N ASN A 73 6.06 5.52 24.19
CA ASN A 73 7.01 6.43 24.83
C ASN A 73 6.38 7.33 25.92
N LYS A 74 5.17 7.00 26.37
CA LYS A 74 4.48 7.60 27.54
C LYS A 74 4.30 6.55 28.63
#